data_AF-A0A382NPV3-F1
#
_entry.id   AF-A0A382NPV3-F1
#
_cell.length_a   1.000
_cell.length_b   1.000
_cell.length_c   1.000
_cell.angle_alpha   90.00
_cell.angle_beta   90.00
_cell.angle_gamma   90.00
#
_symmetry.space_group_name_H-M   'P 1'
#
loop_
_entity.id
_entity.type
_entity.pdbx_description
1 polymer ?
#
loop_
_entity_poly.entity_id
_entity_poly.type
_entity_poly.pdbx_seq_one_letter_code
_entity_poly.pdbx_strand_id
1 'polypeptide(L)'
;KSIVESDKSINIRLPKDSGQSLRRIIDNFSNFLNLVSVSAMIIAGIGISNTLLSFVNQRNISIAVKKSLGFSSNIIQLIYFYEILLILIFTSILAYCIGVMSPLLANDLIPKSFDIDLQTSFSFISYLNIFFIGLLVVLIFSIPSLYSISAIKAVALFRNTFQPVSLHFSAKNIFYLTLLVVVLVGYFVFQTEQQFFTLLYFMAFVVTIFIFYGVSRLLISLLKRSFDFSSNSYKIAYRNIVAKKSLAPIMTISLGIGLTLLLTLSFVANNLKHEISQSIPSMAPDMFFVSINKDEKDDLESFIKSIDPNVELEFSPMASASFVALNGTPIEEIVSGDNRSSWIVRGDRRISWLEKPNQDNPIVRG
;
A
#
# COMPACT_ATOMS: atom_id res chain seq x y z
N LYS A 1 19.67 -3.52 -37.10
CA LYS A 1 18.24 -3.90 -37.11
C LYS A 1 18.20 -5.41 -37.24
N SER A 2 18.04 -6.09 -36.12
CA SER A 2 18.16 -7.55 -36.05
C SER A 2 16.99 -8.18 -36.80
N ILE A 3 17.25 -9.24 -37.58
CA ILE A 3 16.25 -10.01 -38.34
C ILE A 3 15.14 -10.56 -37.41
N VAL A 4 15.41 -10.59 -36.10
CA VAL A 4 14.52 -11.08 -35.03
C VAL A 4 13.53 -10.01 -34.52
N GLU A 5 13.84 -8.71 -34.68
CA GLU A 5 12.99 -7.62 -34.13
C GLU A 5 11.67 -7.44 -34.89
N SER A 6 11.62 -7.87 -36.16
CA SER A 6 10.45 -7.69 -37.04
C SER A 6 9.48 -8.87 -37.03
N ASP A 7 9.85 -10.01 -36.45
CA ASP A 7 9.04 -11.22 -36.53
C ASP A 7 8.24 -11.45 -35.24
N LYS A 8 6.93 -11.16 -35.31
CA LYS A 8 5.98 -11.30 -34.18
C LYS A 8 5.77 -12.76 -33.75
N SER A 9 6.31 -13.74 -34.48
CA SER A 9 6.24 -15.16 -34.14
C SER A 9 7.32 -15.60 -33.14
N ILE A 10 8.36 -14.79 -32.92
CA ILE A 10 9.52 -15.15 -32.10
C ILE A 10 9.41 -14.51 -30.71
N ASN A 11 9.24 -15.34 -29.68
CA ASN A 11 9.31 -14.92 -28.27
C ASN A 11 10.72 -15.17 -27.72
N ILE A 12 11.48 -14.10 -27.50
CA ILE A 12 12.82 -14.17 -26.89
C ILE A 12 12.64 -14.20 -25.37
N ARG A 13 13.16 -15.24 -24.72
CA ARG A 13 13.29 -15.31 -23.25
C ARG A 13 14.77 -15.18 -22.90
N LEU A 14 15.09 -14.23 -22.05
CA LEU A 14 16.45 -13.96 -21.59
C LEU A 14 16.67 -14.63 -20.22
N PRO A 15 17.91 -14.94 -19.80
CA PRO A 15 18.19 -15.49 -18.48
C PRO A 15 17.65 -14.63 -17.31
N LYS A 16 17.48 -13.33 -17.52
CA LYS A 16 16.81 -12.42 -16.57
C LYS A 16 15.31 -12.70 -16.36
N ASP A 17 14.68 -13.43 -17.28
CA ASP A 17 13.28 -13.86 -17.20
C ASP A 17 13.14 -15.18 -16.42
N SER A 18 14.26 -15.87 -16.15
CA SER A 18 14.36 -17.07 -15.31
C SER A 18 14.27 -16.69 -13.83
N GLY A 19 13.05 -16.50 -13.34
CA GLY A 19 12.81 -16.01 -11.97
C GLY A 19 11.60 -15.09 -11.85
N GLN A 20 10.74 -15.00 -12.88
CA GLN A 20 9.54 -14.17 -12.87
C GLN A 20 8.67 -14.35 -11.62
N SER A 21 8.57 -15.55 -11.05
CA SER A 21 7.81 -15.78 -9.82
C SER A 21 8.43 -15.07 -8.61
N LEU A 22 9.74 -15.21 -8.40
CA LEU A 22 10.44 -14.54 -7.30
C LEU A 22 10.46 -13.01 -7.51
N ARG A 23 10.72 -12.57 -8.74
CA ARG A 23 10.67 -11.15 -9.08
C ARG A 23 9.29 -10.54 -8.82
N ARG A 24 8.22 -11.25 -9.20
CA ARG A 24 6.84 -10.83 -8.91
C ARG A 24 6.56 -10.74 -7.42
N ILE A 25 7.06 -11.68 -6.61
CA ILE A 25 6.92 -11.63 -5.15
C ILE A 25 7.65 -10.39 -4.59
N ILE A 26 8.88 -10.13 -5.06
CA ILE A 26 9.66 -8.95 -4.65
C ILE A 26 8.97 -7.65 -5.08
N ASP A 27 8.47 -7.58 -6.33
CA ASP A 27 7.75 -6.43 -6.86
C ASP A 27 6.46 -6.18 -6.07
N ASN A 28 5.70 -7.25 -5.75
CA ASN A 28 4.50 -7.16 -4.91
C ASN A 28 4.83 -6.68 -3.50
N PHE A 29 5.93 -7.16 -2.90
CA PHE A 29 6.39 -6.71 -1.59
C PHE A 29 6.83 -5.24 -1.61
N SER A 30 7.54 -4.81 -2.65
CA SER A 30 7.90 -3.40 -2.85
C SER A 30 6.66 -2.51 -2.98
N ASN A 31 5.67 -2.93 -3.78
CA ASN A 31 4.40 -2.23 -3.93
C ASN A 31 3.62 -2.18 -2.62
N PHE A 32 3.64 -3.25 -1.83
CA PHE A 32 3.06 -3.27 -0.49
C PHE A 32 3.75 -2.25 0.43
N LEU A 33 5.08 -2.18 0.46
CA LEU A 33 5.82 -1.18 1.25
C LEU A 33 5.51 0.26 0.81
N ASN A 34 5.36 0.50 -0.49
CA ASN A 34 4.89 1.78 -1.01
C ASN A 34 3.47 2.10 -0.50
N LEU A 35 2.57 1.12 -0.54
CA LEU A 35 1.21 1.25 0.00
C LEU A 35 1.21 1.57 1.50
N VAL A 36 2.04 0.88 2.28
CA VAL A 36 2.24 1.14 3.72
C VAL A 36 2.69 2.58 3.93
N SER A 37 3.68 3.02 3.16
CA SER A 37 4.29 4.34 3.28
C SER A 37 3.29 5.46 2.98
N VAL A 38 2.56 5.37 1.87
CA VAL A 38 1.53 6.35 1.51
C VAL A 38 0.38 6.34 2.52
N SER A 39 -0.05 5.16 2.97
CA SER A 39 -1.11 5.03 3.98
C SER A 39 -0.71 5.67 5.32
N ALA A 40 0.50 5.38 5.80
CA ALA A 40 1.04 5.96 7.04
C ALA A 40 1.16 7.49 6.94
N MET A 41 1.60 7.99 5.79
CA MET A 41 1.68 9.42 5.50
C MET A 41 0.30 10.10 5.56
N ILE A 42 -0.73 9.47 5.01
CA ILE A 42 -2.11 9.98 5.05
C ILE A 42 -2.65 9.99 6.49
N ILE A 43 -2.46 8.89 7.23
CA ILE A 43 -2.89 8.78 8.63
C ILE A 43 -2.20 9.87 9.47
N ALA A 44 -0.89 10.05 9.29
CA ALA A 44 -0.13 11.11 9.93
C ALA A 44 -0.66 12.50 9.55
N GLY A 45 -0.95 12.74 8.27
CA GLY A 45 -1.52 13.99 7.79
C GLY A 45 -2.85 14.35 8.48
N ILE A 46 -3.77 13.39 8.55
CA ILE A 46 -5.04 13.55 9.26
C ILE A 46 -4.80 13.83 10.76
N GLY A 47 -3.85 13.13 11.37
CA GLY A 47 -3.40 13.35 12.74
C GLY A 47 -2.88 14.76 12.97
N ILE A 48 -2.02 15.27 12.07
CA ILE A 48 -1.48 16.64 12.10
C ILE A 48 -2.61 17.66 12.01
N SER A 49 -3.52 17.51 11.04
CA SER A 49 -4.67 18.40 10.86
C SER A 49 -5.52 18.50 12.13
N ASN A 50 -5.90 17.35 12.72
CA ASN A 50 -6.72 17.31 13.93
C ASN A 50 -6.00 17.84 15.17
N THR A 51 -4.73 17.48 15.35
CA THR A 51 -3.92 17.93 16.47
C THR A 51 -3.75 19.44 16.42
N LEU A 52 -3.49 20.00 15.24
CA LEU A 52 -3.36 21.44 15.06
C LEU A 52 -4.68 22.17 15.28
N LEU A 53 -5.80 21.61 14.80
CA LEU A 53 -7.13 22.17 15.04
C LEU A 53 -7.47 22.15 16.54
N SER A 54 -7.15 21.06 17.25
CA SER A 54 -7.30 20.95 18.70
C SER A 54 -6.43 21.98 19.42
N PHE A 55 -5.17 22.12 19.02
CA PHE A 55 -4.23 23.11 19.56
C PHE A 55 -4.73 24.54 19.38
N VAL A 56 -5.24 24.91 18.20
CA VAL A 56 -5.84 26.23 17.94
C VAL A 56 -7.08 26.46 18.81
N ASN A 57 -7.94 25.44 18.97
CA ASN A 57 -9.11 25.52 19.84
C ASN A 57 -8.72 25.70 21.32
N GLN A 58 -7.69 24.99 21.81
CA GLN A 58 -7.17 25.14 23.17
C GLN A 58 -6.55 26.52 23.40
N ARG A 59 -5.87 27.07 22.39
CA ARG A 59 -5.24 28.41 22.46
C ARG A 59 -6.13 29.55 21.99
N ASN A 60 -7.44 29.33 21.85
CA ASN A 60 -8.38 30.33 21.34
C ASN A 60 -8.29 31.68 22.11
N ILE A 61 -8.24 31.63 23.44
CA ILE A 61 -8.09 32.84 24.29
C ILE A 61 -6.76 33.54 24.03
N SER A 62 -5.65 32.81 23.97
CA SER A 62 -4.32 33.39 23.69
C SER A 62 -4.26 34.05 22.31
N ILE A 63 -4.88 33.43 21.30
CA ILE A 63 -5.01 34.00 19.95
C ILE A 63 -5.86 35.27 19.98
N ALA A 64 -6.96 35.29 20.73
CA ALA A 64 -7.81 36.47 20.88
C ALA A 64 -7.05 37.62 21.55
N VAL A 65 -6.23 37.35 22.59
CA VAL A 65 -5.35 38.34 23.22
C VAL A 65 -4.35 38.91 22.22
N LYS A 66 -3.65 38.06 21.45
CA LYS A 66 -2.74 38.54 20.38
C LYS A 66 -3.45 39.46 19.39
N LYS A 67 -4.67 39.11 18.96
CA LYS A 67 -5.46 39.97 18.06
C LYS A 67 -5.86 41.30 18.72
N SER A 68 -6.20 41.31 20.00
CA SER A 68 -6.51 42.54 20.75
C SER A 68 -5.29 43.46 20.88
N LEU A 69 -4.07 42.91 20.90
CA LEU A 69 -2.81 43.66 20.88
C LEU A 69 -2.46 44.22 19.48
N GLY A 70 -3.27 43.96 18.45
CA GLY A 70 -3.07 44.47 17.09
C GLY A 70 -2.40 43.50 16.12
N PHE A 71 -2.11 42.26 16.53
CA PHE A 71 -1.55 41.27 15.60
C PHE A 71 -2.58 40.85 14.55
N SER A 72 -2.19 40.90 13.27
CA SER A 72 -3.02 40.38 12.18
C SER A 72 -3.09 38.85 12.21
N SER A 73 -4.18 38.28 11.67
CA SER A 73 -4.32 36.82 11.55
C SER A 73 -3.18 36.16 10.79
N ASN A 74 -2.67 36.83 9.75
CA ASN A 74 -1.59 36.31 8.93
C ASN A 74 -0.30 36.20 9.72
N ILE A 75 0.02 37.17 10.59
CA ILE A 75 1.22 37.11 11.44
C ILE A 75 1.11 35.94 12.41
N ILE A 76 -0.04 35.75 13.06
CA ILE A 76 -0.26 34.63 13.98
C ILE A 76 -0.14 33.28 13.26
N GLN A 77 -0.69 33.17 12.04
CA GLN A 77 -0.56 31.98 11.20
C GLN A 77 0.89 31.70 10.83
N LEU A 78 1.65 32.74 10.49
CA LEU A 78 3.05 32.64 10.08
C LEU A 78 3.96 32.20 11.25
N ILE A 79 3.68 32.68 12.46
CA ILE A 79 4.35 32.20 13.69
C ILE A 79 4.14 30.69 13.87
N TYR A 80 2.88 30.23 13.85
CA TYR A 80 2.60 28.80 14.01
C TYR A 80 3.12 27.95 12.84
N PHE A 81 3.14 28.51 11.63
CA PHE A 81 3.76 27.87 10.49
C PHE A 81 5.25 27.62 10.70
N TYR A 82 6.01 28.60 11.21
CA TYR A 82 7.42 28.40 11.54
C TYR A 82 7.64 27.42 12.69
N GLU A 83 6.78 27.39 13.70
CA GLU A 83 6.83 26.37 14.77
C GLU A 83 6.72 24.96 14.17
N ILE A 84 5.75 24.74 13.27
CA ILE A 84 5.56 23.47 12.58
C ILE A 84 6.75 23.14 11.67
N LEU A 85 7.30 24.13 10.97
CA LEU A 85 8.45 23.94 10.09
C LEU A 85 9.71 23.50 10.87
N LEU A 86 9.95 24.07 12.05
CA LEU A 86 11.05 23.65 12.92
C LEU A 86 10.87 22.21 13.40
N ILE A 87 9.64 21.83 13.77
CA ILE A 87 9.33 20.44 14.14
C ILE A 87 9.58 19.50 12.95
N LEU A 88 9.18 19.90 11.74
CA LEU A 88 9.41 19.12 10.52
C LEU A 88 10.91 18.90 10.27
N ILE A 89 11.74 19.95 10.35
CA ILE A 89 13.20 19.83 10.13
C ILE A 89 13.82 18.86 11.14
N PHE A 90 13.48 18.99 12.42
CA PHE A 90 14.02 18.11 13.45
C PHE A 90 13.59 16.66 13.26
N THR A 91 12.30 16.44 12.99
CA THR A 91 11.74 15.10 12.79
C THR A 91 12.22 14.45 11.49
N SER A 92 12.44 15.21 10.42
CA SER A 92 12.98 14.67 9.16
C SER A 92 14.43 14.22 9.29
N ILE A 93 15.27 14.96 10.03
CA ILE A 93 16.65 14.55 10.32
C ILE A 93 16.64 13.24 11.10
N LEU A 94 15.82 13.15 12.16
CA LEU A 94 15.71 11.94 12.97
C LEU A 94 15.21 10.74 12.14
N ALA A 95 14.17 10.94 11.33
CA ALA A 95 13.63 9.90 10.46
C ALA A 95 14.66 9.42 9.42
N TYR A 96 15.44 10.33 8.83
CA TYR A 96 16.50 9.98 7.89
C TYR A 96 17.62 9.18 8.57
N CYS A 97 18.07 9.58 9.76
CA CYS A 97 19.06 8.83 10.53
C CYS A 97 18.59 7.40 10.83
N ILE A 98 17.34 7.24 11.25
CA ILE A 98 16.74 5.92 11.51
C ILE A 98 16.69 5.09 10.21
N GLY A 99 16.29 5.71 9.10
CA GLY A 99 16.23 5.06 7.79
C GLY A 99 17.59 4.55 7.31
N VAL A 100 18.64 5.38 7.38
CA VAL A 100 20.00 5.01 6.95
C VAL A 100 20.61 3.93 7.84
N MET A 101 20.24 3.86 9.12
CA MET A 101 20.72 2.83 10.05
C MET A 101 19.94 1.51 9.96
N SER A 102 18.77 1.50 9.30
CA SER A 102 17.94 0.28 9.19
C SER A 102 18.62 -0.94 8.55
N PRO A 103 19.55 -0.82 7.57
CA PRO A 103 20.26 -1.97 7.02
C PRO A 103 21.12 -2.70 8.05
N LEU A 104 21.69 -1.99 9.03
CA LEU A 104 22.50 -2.60 10.09
C LEU A 104 21.68 -3.57 10.93
N LEU A 105 20.46 -3.16 11.29
CA LEU A 105 19.52 -4.01 12.02
C LEU A 105 19.00 -5.17 11.16
N ALA A 106 18.86 -4.95 9.84
CA ALA A 106 18.44 -5.99 8.92
C ALA A 106 19.50 -7.09 8.75
N ASN A 107 20.80 -6.74 8.73
CA ASN A 107 21.89 -7.72 8.64
C ASN A 107 21.91 -8.70 9.82
N ASP A 108 21.49 -8.28 11.01
CA ASP A 108 21.37 -9.18 12.17
C ASP A 108 20.20 -10.17 12.05
N LEU A 109 19.18 -9.84 11.25
CA LEU A 109 17.99 -10.67 11.05
C LEU A 109 18.11 -11.60 9.84
N ILE A 110 18.97 -11.28 8.87
CA ILE A 110 19.18 -12.11 7.68
C ILE A 110 20.07 -13.30 8.03
N PRO A 111 19.65 -14.55 7.72
CA PRO A 111 20.51 -15.71 7.94
C PRO A 111 21.83 -15.59 7.19
N LYS A 112 22.94 -15.86 7.89
CA LYS A 112 24.30 -15.79 7.31
C LYS A 112 24.50 -16.68 6.08
N SER A 113 23.64 -17.68 5.88
CA SER A 113 23.63 -18.57 4.71
C SER A 113 23.35 -17.85 3.39
N PHE A 114 22.76 -16.65 3.41
CA PHE A 114 22.47 -15.89 2.19
C PHE A 114 23.65 -15.04 1.69
N ASP A 115 24.69 -14.83 2.50
CA ASP A 115 25.88 -14.01 2.18
C ASP A 115 25.53 -12.60 1.64
N ILE A 116 24.45 -12.00 2.17
CA ILE A 116 24.00 -10.65 1.84
C ILE A 116 24.54 -9.68 2.89
N ASP A 117 25.37 -8.72 2.48
CA ASP A 117 25.83 -7.63 3.33
C ASP A 117 25.20 -6.29 2.89
N LEU A 118 24.18 -5.84 3.64
CA LEU A 118 23.54 -4.56 3.36
C LEU A 118 24.39 -3.41 3.91
N GLN A 119 24.83 -2.52 3.02
CA GLN A 119 25.65 -1.37 3.40
C GLN A 119 24.81 -0.12 3.67
N THR A 120 25.24 0.68 4.65
CA THR A 120 24.66 1.99 4.89
C THR A 120 25.25 3.02 3.92
N SER A 121 24.38 3.76 3.24
CA SER A 121 24.80 4.82 2.32
C SER A 121 24.16 6.13 2.72
N PHE A 122 24.99 7.13 3.01
CA PHE A 122 24.53 8.48 3.26
C PHE A 122 24.35 9.21 1.94
N SER A 123 23.10 9.55 1.63
CA SER A 123 22.71 10.24 0.41
C SER A 123 21.95 11.52 0.74
N PHE A 124 22.58 12.66 0.45
CA PHE A 124 21.95 13.97 0.64
C PHE A 124 20.68 14.14 -0.21
N ILE A 125 20.66 13.57 -1.41
CA ILE A 125 19.46 13.61 -2.28
C ILE A 125 18.29 12.83 -1.66
N SER A 126 18.56 11.72 -0.96
CA SER A 126 17.53 10.95 -0.27
C SER A 126 16.93 11.73 0.91
N TYR A 127 17.77 12.46 1.66
CA TYR A 127 17.28 13.37 2.72
C TYR A 127 16.38 14.47 2.15
N LEU A 128 16.80 15.12 1.05
CA LEU A 128 15.99 16.15 0.40
C LEU A 128 14.64 15.62 -0.07
N ASN A 129 14.59 14.39 -0.60
CA ASN A 129 13.33 13.75 -1.00
C ASN A 129 12.40 13.53 0.21
N ILE A 130 12.91 12.99 1.32
CA ILE A 130 12.14 12.79 2.56
C ILE A 130 11.61 14.12 3.09
N PHE A 131 12.47 15.14 3.16
CA PHE A 131 12.09 16.47 3.62
C PHE A 131 11.02 17.10 2.72
N PHE A 132 11.16 16.96 1.40
CA PHE A 132 10.21 17.51 0.43
C PHE A 132 8.83 16.86 0.53
N ILE A 133 8.76 15.52 0.61
CA ILE A 133 7.50 14.79 0.81
C ILE A 133 6.87 15.20 2.14
N GLY A 134 7.66 15.21 3.22
CA GLY A 134 7.19 15.62 4.55
C GLY A 134 6.65 17.05 4.57
N LEU A 135 7.34 17.97 3.88
CA LEU A 135 6.93 19.36 3.73
C LEU A 135 5.58 19.47 3.00
N LEU A 136 5.40 18.76 1.88
CA LEU A 136 4.13 18.75 1.15
C LEU A 136 2.98 18.25 2.03
N VAL A 137 3.19 17.15 2.75
CA VAL A 137 2.17 16.57 3.64
C VAL A 137 1.81 17.54 4.76
N VAL A 138 2.83 18.09 5.44
CA VAL A 138 2.62 19.08 6.50
C VAL A 138 1.87 20.30 5.95
N LEU A 139 2.21 20.81 4.77
CA LEU A 139 1.51 21.93 4.15
C LEU A 139 0.05 21.60 3.86
N ILE A 140 -0.22 20.48 3.18
CA ILE A 140 -1.58 20.06 2.78
C ILE A 140 -2.50 19.95 4.00
N PHE A 141 -2.01 19.37 5.09
CA PHE A 141 -2.84 19.11 6.28
C PHE A 141 -2.82 20.23 7.32
N SER A 142 -1.78 21.07 7.38
CA SER A 142 -1.72 22.19 8.32
C SER A 142 -2.40 23.46 7.82
N ILE A 143 -2.34 23.77 6.52
CA ILE A 143 -2.92 25.01 5.96
C ILE A 143 -4.41 25.19 6.32
N PRO A 144 -5.28 24.17 6.16
CA PRO A 144 -6.70 24.31 6.53
C PRO A 144 -6.88 24.62 8.02
N SER A 145 -6.11 23.96 8.88
CA SER A 145 -6.15 24.13 10.33
C SER A 145 -5.56 25.48 10.78
N LEU A 146 -4.50 25.98 10.16
CA LEU A 146 -3.96 27.32 10.42
C LEU A 146 -4.91 28.42 9.93
N TYR A 147 -5.53 28.23 8.77
CA TYR A 147 -6.46 29.22 8.24
C TYR A 147 -7.67 29.42 9.14
N SER A 148 -8.04 28.39 9.90
CA SER A 148 -9.10 28.43 10.91
C SER A 148 -8.88 29.52 11.99
N ILE A 149 -7.63 29.94 12.24
CA ILE A 149 -7.27 31.07 13.14
C ILE A 149 -7.92 32.39 12.69
N SER A 150 -8.16 32.57 11.39
CA SER A 150 -8.83 33.77 10.88
C SER A 150 -10.26 33.93 11.41
N ALA A 151 -10.95 32.82 11.72
CA ALA A 151 -12.31 32.82 12.24
C ALA A 151 -12.40 33.27 13.71
N ILE A 152 -11.31 33.22 14.48
CA ILE A 152 -11.26 33.65 15.88
C ILE A 152 -11.30 35.17 15.95
N LYS A 153 -12.29 35.78 16.60
CA LYS A 153 -12.39 37.24 16.74
C LYS A 153 -11.88 37.69 18.11
N ALA A 154 -11.30 38.89 18.20
CA ALA A 154 -10.91 39.49 19.49
C ALA A 154 -12.08 39.58 20.49
N VAL A 155 -13.31 39.77 19.98
CA VAL A 155 -14.55 39.81 20.78
C VAL A 155 -14.85 38.49 21.52
N ALA A 156 -14.23 37.39 21.12
CA ALA A 156 -14.34 36.10 21.81
C ALA A 156 -13.76 36.15 23.23
N LEU A 157 -12.89 37.13 23.54
CA LEU A 157 -12.41 37.37 24.90
C LEU A 157 -13.55 37.74 25.87
N PHE A 158 -14.57 38.43 25.35
CA PHE A 158 -15.67 38.98 26.16
C PHE A 158 -16.94 38.12 26.12
N ARG A 159 -17.09 37.27 25.09
CA ARG A 159 -18.16 36.26 25.04
C ARG A 159 -17.65 34.93 25.56
N ASN A 160 -18.10 34.52 26.74
CA ASN A 160 -17.88 33.17 27.30
C ASN A 160 -18.72 32.10 26.55
N THR A 161 -18.75 32.15 25.23
CA THR A 161 -19.41 31.15 24.38
C THR A 161 -18.34 30.48 23.54
N PHE A 162 -17.99 29.25 23.91
CA PHE A 162 -17.10 28.40 23.12
C PHE A 162 -17.72 28.16 21.74
N GLN A 163 -17.17 28.80 20.71
CA GLN A 163 -17.53 28.51 19.33
C GLN A 163 -16.45 27.59 18.77
N PRO A 164 -16.73 26.29 18.54
CA PRO A 164 -15.75 25.38 17.97
C PRO A 164 -15.31 25.93 16.62
N VAL A 165 -14.00 26.07 16.45
CA VAL A 165 -13.44 26.50 15.19
C VAL A 165 -13.57 25.35 14.19
N SER A 166 -14.21 25.62 13.06
CA SER A 166 -14.32 24.68 11.94
C SER A 166 -13.27 25.00 10.88
N LEU A 167 -12.86 24.00 10.10
CA LEU A 167 -12.04 24.23 8.91
C LEU A 167 -12.73 25.24 7.99
N HIS A 168 -11.98 26.25 7.55
CA HIS A 168 -12.47 27.30 6.68
C HIS A 168 -11.70 27.27 5.38
N PHE A 169 -12.42 27.12 4.27
CA PHE A 169 -11.85 27.01 2.94
C PHE A 169 -12.23 28.24 2.13
N SER A 170 -11.27 29.16 1.96
CA SER A 170 -11.38 30.23 0.97
C SER A 170 -11.08 29.68 -0.43
N ALA A 171 -11.66 30.25 -1.48
CA ALA A 171 -11.39 29.84 -2.87
C ALA A 171 -9.88 29.85 -3.20
N LYS A 172 -9.14 30.83 -2.67
CA LYS A 172 -7.68 30.90 -2.80
C LYS A 172 -6.98 29.72 -2.12
N ASN A 173 -7.42 29.33 -0.92
CA ASN A 173 -6.84 28.20 -0.20
C ASN A 173 -7.14 26.87 -0.88
N ILE A 174 -8.34 26.71 -1.44
CA ILE A 174 -8.70 25.52 -2.21
C ILE A 174 -7.73 25.39 -3.40
N PHE A 175 -7.47 26.49 -4.13
CA PHE A 175 -6.50 26.48 -5.21
C PHE A 175 -5.08 26.06 -4.75
N TYR A 176 -4.56 26.66 -3.68
CA TYR A 176 -3.24 26.28 -3.15
C TYR A 176 -3.19 24.82 -2.67
N LEU A 177 -4.24 24.34 -2.01
CA LEU A 177 -4.32 22.95 -1.55
C LEU A 177 -4.39 21.98 -2.73
N THR A 178 -5.22 22.26 -3.73
CA THR A 178 -5.30 21.46 -4.95
C THR A 178 -3.95 21.41 -5.66
N LEU A 179 -3.24 22.54 -5.77
CA LEU A 179 -1.90 22.58 -6.34
C LEU A 179 -0.93 21.70 -5.55
N LEU A 180 -0.89 21.81 -4.22
CA LEU A 180 -0.01 20.99 -3.37
C LEU A 180 -0.32 19.49 -3.49
N VAL A 181 -1.60 19.13 -3.51
CA VAL A 181 -2.02 17.73 -3.70
C VAL A 181 -1.61 17.23 -5.09
N VAL A 182 -1.78 18.02 -6.15
CA VAL A 182 -1.34 17.65 -7.50
C VAL A 182 0.18 17.47 -7.56
N VAL A 183 0.95 18.34 -6.91
CA VAL A 183 2.41 18.20 -6.83
C VAL A 183 2.79 16.92 -6.08
N LEU A 184 2.15 16.63 -4.95
CA LEU A 184 2.39 15.39 -4.18
C LEU A 184 2.05 14.14 -5.00
N VAL A 185 0.87 14.10 -5.60
CA VAL A 185 0.43 12.97 -6.44
C VAL A 185 1.36 12.80 -7.65
N GLY A 186 1.68 13.90 -8.34
CA GLY A 186 2.60 13.89 -9.48
C GLY A 186 3.97 13.35 -9.08
N TYR A 187 4.52 13.80 -7.96
CA TYR A 187 5.80 13.33 -7.45
C TYR A 187 5.81 11.80 -7.22
N PHE A 188 4.79 11.26 -6.55
CA PHE A 188 4.67 9.81 -6.33
C PHE A 188 4.46 9.02 -7.63
N VAL A 189 3.67 9.55 -8.56
CA VAL A 189 3.41 8.90 -9.86
C VAL A 189 4.69 8.82 -10.70
N PHE A 190 5.50 9.88 -10.76
CA PHE A 190 6.76 9.86 -11.51
C PHE A 190 7.84 8.99 -10.89
N GLN A 191 7.78 8.74 -9.58
CA GLN A 191 8.77 7.92 -8.88
C GLN A 191 8.49 6.40 -8.98
N THR A 192 7.29 6.01 -9.40
CA THR A 192 6.86 4.60 -9.43
C THR A 192 6.77 4.06 -10.85
N GLU A 193 7.33 2.88 -11.11
CA GLU A 193 7.20 2.16 -12.39
C GLU A 193 5.72 1.89 -12.76
N GLN A 194 4.90 1.63 -11.74
CA GLN A 194 3.48 1.29 -11.85
C GLN A 194 2.56 2.51 -11.68
N GLN A 195 2.72 3.51 -12.55
CA GLN A 195 2.02 4.81 -12.51
C GLN A 195 0.49 4.69 -12.37
N PHE A 196 -0.11 3.73 -13.09
CA PHE A 196 -1.56 3.51 -13.08
C PHE A 196 -2.10 3.14 -11.69
N PHE A 197 -1.42 2.22 -10.99
CA PHE A 197 -1.84 1.77 -9.67
C PHE A 197 -1.66 2.87 -8.61
N THR A 198 -0.57 3.64 -8.70
CA THR A 198 -0.36 4.81 -7.82
C THR A 198 -1.47 5.86 -8.00
N LEU A 199 -1.84 6.18 -9.23
CA LEU A 199 -2.93 7.12 -9.51
C LEU A 199 -4.28 6.58 -9.02
N LEU A 200 -4.57 5.31 -9.28
CA LEU A 200 -5.79 4.64 -8.83
C LEU A 200 -5.92 4.68 -7.30
N TYR A 201 -4.82 4.49 -6.57
CA TYR A 201 -4.80 4.58 -5.12
C TYR A 201 -5.21 5.97 -4.62
N PHE A 202 -4.62 7.05 -5.17
CA PHE A 202 -5.01 8.41 -4.79
C PHE A 202 -6.46 8.73 -5.16
N MET A 203 -6.95 8.24 -6.30
CA MET A 203 -8.36 8.38 -6.68
C MET A 203 -9.28 7.64 -5.72
N ALA A 204 -8.94 6.41 -5.33
CA ALA A 204 -9.67 5.64 -4.34
C ALA A 204 -9.70 6.33 -2.97
N PHE A 205 -8.60 6.99 -2.57
CA PHE A 205 -8.54 7.79 -1.37
C PHE A 205 -9.53 8.97 -1.41
N VAL A 206 -9.58 9.72 -2.51
CA VAL A 206 -10.54 10.81 -2.70
C VAL A 206 -11.99 10.30 -2.67
N VAL A 207 -12.28 9.19 -3.35
CA VAL A 207 -13.59 8.55 -3.32
C VAL A 207 -13.97 8.15 -1.89
N THR A 208 -13.03 7.61 -1.12
CA THR A 208 -13.25 7.20 0.28
C THR A 208 -13.61 8.39 1.18
N ILE A 209 -13.00 9.56 0.97
CA ILE A 209 -13.39 10.81 1.66
C ILE A 209 -14.87 11.12 1.39
N PHE A 210 -15.30 11.07 0.12
CA PHE A 210 -16.70 11.34 -0.24
C PHE A 210 -17.67 10.30 0.32
N ILE A 211 -17.27 9.02 0.35
CA ILE A 211 -18.06 7.95 0.98
C ILE A 211 -18.27 8.25 2.47
N PHE A 212 -17.20 8.51 3.23
CA PHE A 212 -17.33 8.82 4.66
C PHE A 212 -18.07 10.12 4.94
N TYR A 213 -17.94 11.13 4.07
CA TYR A 213 -18.75 12.33 4.15
C TYR A 213 -20.24 12.01 3.97
N GLY A 214 -20.58 11.19 2.96
CA GLY A 214 -21.93 10.71 2.70
C GLY A 214 -22.49 9.91 3.87
N VAL A 215 -21.72 8.96 4.41
CA VAL A 215 -22.08 8.17 5.59
C VAL A 215 -22.31 9.07 6.80
N SER A 216 -21.44 10.05 7.06
CA SER A 216 -21.65 10.99 8.17
C SER A 216 -22.93 11.80 8.00
N ARG A 217 -23.22 12.30 6.79
CA ARG A 217 -24.48 13.00 6.48
C ARG A 217 -25.69 12.11 6.66
N LEU A 218 -25.63 10.86 6.21
CA LEU A 218 -26.69 9.86 6.39
C LEU A 218 -26.96 9.62 7.88
N LEU A 219 -25.92 9.34 8.67
CA LEU A 219 -26.04 9.10 10.10
C LEU A 219 -26.63 10.30 10.85
N ILE A 220 -26.18 11.52 10.53
CA ILE A 220 -26.74 12.75 11.13
C ILE A 220 -28.20 12.94 10.71
N SER A 221 -28.56 12.61 9.46
CA SER A 221 -29.95 12.70 8.98
C SER A 221 -30.86 11.68 9.65
N LEU A 222 -30.38 10.46 9.89
CA LEU A 222 -31.10 9.44 10.65
C LEU A 222 -31.28 9.86 12.11
N LEU A 223 -30.21 10.39 12.73
CA LEU A 223 -30.26 10.88 14.10
C LEU A 223 -31.29 12.00 14.28
N LYS A 224 -31.40 12.91 13.29
CA LYS A 224 -32.41 13.99 13.28
C LYS A 224 -33.85 13.50 13.24
N ARG A 225 -34.10 12.36 12.61
CA ARG A 225 -35.46 11.86 12.33
C ARG A 225 -36.00 10.96 13.45
N SER A 226 -35.11 10.24 14.14
CA SER A 226 -35.52 9.04 14.88
C SER A 226 -35.45 9.16 16.41
N PHE A 227 -34.91 10.24 16.98
CA PHE A 227 -34.66 10.28 18.42
C PHE A 227 -35.23 11.51 19.10
N ASP A 228 -36.14 11.26 20.04
CA ASP A 228 -36.53 12.20 21.09
C ASP A 228 -35.88 11.73 22.41
N PHE A 229 -34.86 12.44 22.88
CA PHE A 229 -34.10 12.04 24.07
C PHE A 229 -34.76 12.62 25.32
N SER A 230 -35.07 11.80 26.33
CA SER A 230 -35.71 12.25 27.57
C SER A 230 -34.75 12.95 28.55
N SER A 231 -33.49 12.49 28.63
CA SER A 231 -32.48 13.04 29.55
C SER A 231 -31.71 14.24 28.98
N ASN A 232 -31.40 15.21 29.86
CA ASN A 232 -30.80 16.49 29.48
C ASN A 232 -29.39 16.35 28.89
N SER A 233 -28.59 15.38 29.38
CA SER A 233 -27.24 15.12 28.86
C SER A 233 -27.27 14.63 27.41
N TYR A 234 -28.19 13.73 27.07
CA TYR A 234 -28.35 13.23 25.70
C TYR A 234 -28.91 14.31 24.76
N LYS A 235 -29.81 15.18 25.24
CA LYS A 235 -30.26 16.36 24.47
C LYS A 235 -29.09 17.29 24.10
N ILE A 236 -28.15 17.51 25.02
CA ILE A 236 -26.96 18.33 24.77
C ILE A 236 -26.03 17.66 23.75
N ALA A 237 -25.73 16.37 23.93
CA ALA A 237 -24.92 15.59 22.98
C ALA A 237 -25.55 15.58 21.57
N TYR A 238 -26.86 15.35 21.47
CA TYR A 238 -27.62 15.42 20.23
C TYR A 238 -27.47 16.79 19.55
N ARG A 239 -27.70 17.90 20.29
CA ARG A 239 -27.55 19.25 19.74
C ARG A 239 -26.13 19.53 19.24
N ASN A 240 -25.10 19.01 19.90
CA ASN A 240 -23.71 19.15 19.47
C ASN A 240 -23.38 18.37 18.19
N ILE A 241 -23.94 17.17 18.01
CA ILE A 241 -23.73 16.34 16.80
C ILE A 241 -24.53 16.89 15.61
N VAL A 242 -25.76 17.33 15.84
CA VAL A 242 -26.70 17.76 14.79
C VAL A 242 -26.51 19.23 14.37
N ALA A 243 -25.73 20.01 15.14
CA ALA A 243 -25.45 21.41 14.85
C ALA A 243 -24.88 21.63 13.44
N LYS A 244 -25.24 22.76 12.82
CA LYS A 244 -24.76 23.18 11.48
C LYS A 244 -23.21 23.28 11.40
N LYS A 245 -22.54 23.50 12.53
CA LYS A 245 -21.07 23.56 12.66
C LYS A 245 -20.52 22.44 13.56
N SER A 246 -21.14 21.26 13.53
CA SER A 246 -20.65 20.11 14.31
C SER A 246 -19.29 19.64 13.79
N LEU A 247 -18.44 19.16 14.71
CA LEU A 247 -17.19 18.49 14.38
C LEU A 247 -17.40 17.01 13.99
N ALA A 248 -18.61 16.46 14.17
CA ALA A 248 -18.90 15.05 13.93
C ALA A 248 -18.52 14.59 12.50
N PRO A 249 -18.82 15.32 11.41
CA PRO A 249 -18.39 14.89 10.07
C PRO A 249 -16.88 14.80 9.89
N ILE A 250 -16.14 15.76 10.44
CA ILE A 250 -14.67 15.77 10.35
C ILE A 250 -14.10 14.58 11.13
N MET A 251 -14.62 14.30 12.33
CA MET A 251 -14.22 13.15 13.13
C MET A 251 -14.56 11.82 12.45
N THR A 252 -15.77 11.68 11.89
CA THR A 252 -16.18 10.46 11.17
C THR A 252 -15.29 10.20 9.95
N ILE A 253 -14.98 11.24 9.16
CA ILE A 253 -14.09 11.10 8.00
C ILE A 253 -12.68 10.73 8.45
N SER A 254 -12.14 11.43 9.44
CA SER A 254 -10.80 11.18 9.98
C SER A 254 -10.65 9.77 10.53
N LEU A 255 -11.56 9.32 11.40
CA LEU A 255 -11.52 8.00 12.01
C LEU A 255 -11.83 6.90 10.99
N GLY A 256 -12.81 7.14 10.11
CA GLY A 256 -13.22 6.20 9.07
C GLY A 256 -12.06 5.92 8.11
N ILE A 257 -11.44 6.96 7.58
CA ILE A 257 -10.27 6.83 6.70
C ILE A 257 -9.11 6.15 7.42
N GLY A 258 -8.80 6.57 8.65
CA GLY A 258 -7.72 5.97 9.44
C GLY A 258 -7.93 4.48 9.64
N LEU A 259 -9.15 4.06 10.04
CA LEU A 259 -9.50 2.67 10.22
C LEU A 259 -9.49 1.89 8.90
N THR A 260 -10.03 2.46 7.82
CA THR A 260 -10.01 1.84 6.49
C THR A 260 -8.57 1.61 6.01
N LEU A 261 -7.67 2.55 6.20
CA LEU A 261 -6.26 2.40 5.82
C LEU A 261 -5.57 1.31 6.65
N LEU A 262 -5.82 1.27 7.96
CA LEU A 262 -5.28 0.21 8.84
C LEU A 262 -5.80 -1.19 8.45
N LEU A 263 -7.11 -1.31 8.17
CA LEU A 263 -7.70 -2.57 7.73
C LEU A 263 -7.20 -2.98 6.34
N THR A 264 -7.09 -2.03 5.41
CA THR A 264 -6.55 -2.28 4.06
C THR A 264 -5.12 -2.78 4.16
N LEU A 265 -4.30 -2.12 4.99
CA LEU A 265 -2.93 -2.54 5.25
C LEU A 265 -2.88 -3.98 5.79
N SER A 266 -3.73 -4.30 6.77
CA SER A 266 -3.82 -5.64 7.35
C SER A 266 -4.27 -6.69 6.32
N PHE A 267 -5.26 -6.37 5.48
CA PHE A 267 -5.72 -7.28 4.44
C PHE A 267 -4.67 -7.52 3.36
N VAL A 268 -4.02 -6.46 2.87
CA VAL A 268 -2.96 -6.61 1.86
C VAL A 268 -1.77 -7.38 2.45
N ALA A 269 -1.40 -7.11 3.71
CA ALA A 269 -0.34 -7.85 4.39
C ALA A 269 -0.67 -9.35 4.52
N ASN A 270 -1.89 -9.67 4.94
CA ASN A 270 -2.35 -11.07 5.06
C ASN A 270 -2.43 -11.76 3.70
N ASN A 271 -2.93 -11.08 2.67
CA ASN A 271 -3.00 -11.63 1.32
C ASN A 271 -1.60 -11.90 0.76
N LEU A 272 -0.66 -10.98 0.96
CA LEU A 272 0.72 -11.17 0.50
C LEU A 272 1.40 -12.32 1.26
N LYS A 273 1.22 -12.39 2.58
CA LYS A 273 1.70 -13.52 3.38
C LYS A 273 1.13 -14.84 2.85
N HIS A 274 -0.16 -14.88 2.56
CA HIS A 274 -0.84 -16.07 2.05
C HIS A 274 -0.34 -16.45 0.65
N GLU A 275 -0.14 -15.48 -0.25
CA GLU A 275 0.42 -15.69 -1.59
C GLU A 275 1.83 -16.29 -1.50
N ILE A 276 2.68 -15.74 -0.62
CA ILE A 276 4.02 -16.27 -0.37
C ILE A 276 3.95 -17.70 0.20
N SER A 277 3.13 -17.93 1.23
CA SER A 277 3.00 -19.25 1.86
C SER A 277 2.44 -20.32 0.93
N GLN A 278 1.53 -19.98 0.00
CA GLN A 278 1.02 -20.91 -1.00
C GLN A 278 1.98 -21.14 -2.17
N SER A 279 2.84 -20.16 -2.47
CA SER A 279 3.81 -20.27 -3.56
C SER A 279 4.96 -21.24 -3.27
N ILE A 280 5.19 -21.57 -1.99
CA ILE A 280 6.17 -22.57 -1.56
C ILE A 280 5.38 -23.83 -1.20
N PRO A 281 5.37 -24.88 -2.04
CA PRO A 281 4.73 -26.15 -1.69
C PRO A 281 5.29 -26.65 -0.37
N SER A 282 4.43 -27.11 0.55
CA SER A 282 4.86 -27.71 1.81
C SER A 282 5.71 -28.98 1.61
N MET A 283 5.64 -29.58 0.41
CA MET A 283 6.45 -30.73 -0.04
C MET A 283 7.14 -30.36 -1.36
N ALA A 284 8.09 -29.43 -1.32
CA ALA A 284 8.99 -29.20 -2.45
C ALA A 284 10.29 -29.99 -2.21
N PRO A 285 10.82 -30.72 -3.20
CA PRO A 285 12.08 -31.41 -3.05
C PRO A 285 13.22 -30.39 -2.90
N ASP A 286 14.15 -30.65 -1.97
CA ASP A 286 15.33 -29.80 -1.78
C ASP A 286 16.25 -29.79 -3.02
N MET A 287 16.29 -30.91 -3.75
CA MET A 287 17.02 -31.05 -5.00
C MET A 287 16.16 -31.78 -6.05
N PHE A 288 16.17 -31.25 -7.28
CA PHE A 288 15.46 -31.84 -8.41
C PHE A 288 16.43 -32.16 -9.54
N PHE A 289 16.51 -33.43 -9.92
CA PHE A 289 17.33 -33.91 -11.03
C PHE A 289 16.47 -34.16 -12.25
N VAL A 290 16.93 -33.73 -13.43
CA VAL A 290 16.24 -33.93 -14.72
C VAL A 290 17.13 -34.70 -15.68
N SER A 291 16.49 -35.42 -16.61
CA SER A 291 17.19 -36.13 -17.69
C SER A 291 18.15 -37.22 -17.22
N ILE A 292 17.78 -37.94 -16.16
CA ILE A 292 18.51 -39.12 -15.69
C ILE A 292 18.23 -40.28 -16.66
N ASN A 293 19.27 -40.91 -17.20
CA ASN A 293 19.09 -42.09 -18.03
C ASN A 293 18.63 -43.28 -17.19
N LYS A 294 17.83 -44.16 -17.79
CA LYS A 294 17.29 -45.34 -17.10
C LYS A 294 18.39 -46.22 -16.50
N ASP A 295 19.52 -46.33 -17.20
CA ASP A 295 20.66 -47.17 -16.80
C ASP A 295 21.48 -46.56 -15.65
N GLU A 296 21.39 -45.24 -15.43
CA GLU A 296 22.14 -44.51 -14.39
C GLU A 296 21.33 -44.31 -13.10
N LYS A 297 20.03 -44.66 -13.11
CA LYS A 297 19.11 -44.43 -12.00
C LYS A 297 19.56 -45.12 -10.71
N ASP A 298 19.88 -46.41 -10.79
CA ASP A 298 20.20 -47.23 -9.61
C ASP A 298 21.56 -46.85 -8.99
N ASP A 299 22.51 -46.43 -9.84
CA ASP A 299 23.81 -45.90 -9.40
C ASP A 299 23.64 -44.57 -8.67
N LEU A 300 22.82 -43.65 -9.22
CA LEU A 300 22.53 -42.37 -8.59
C LEU A 300 21.79 -42.55 -7.25
N GLU A 301 20.80 -43.44 -7.19
CA GLU A 301 20.07 -43.75 -5.96
C GLU A 301 21.03 -44.26 -4.87
N SER A 302 21.93 -45.17 -5.22
CA SER A 302 22.93 -45.73 -4.31
C SER A 302 23.92 -44.67 -3.82
N PHE A 303 24.35 -43.77 -4.72
CA PHE A 303 25.24 -42.66 -4.38
C PHE A 303 24.59 -41.69 -3.40
N ILE A 304 23.35 -41.25 -3.64
CA ILE A 304 22.67 -40.30 -2.75
C ILE A 304 22.42 -40.93 -1.37
N LYS A 305 21.98 -42.19 -1.32
CA LYS A 305 21.80 -42.93 -0.05
C LYS A 305 23.11 -43.14 0.72
N SER A 306 24.25 -43.15 0.04
CA SER A 306 25.56 -43.23 0.71
C SER A 306 25.93 -41.93 1.44
N ILE A 307 25.42 -40.79 0.97
CA ILE A 307 25.64 -39.46 1.57
C ILE A 307 24.63 -39.23 2.70
N ASP A 308 23.34 -39.51 2.44
CA ASP A 308 22.27 -39.40 3.41
C ASP A 308 21.40 -40.67 3.40
N PRO A 309 21.54 -41.55 4.40
CA PRO A 309 20.75 -42.78 4.50
C PRO A 309 19.24 -42.55 4.68
N ASN A 310 18.83 -41.37 5.15
CA ASN A 310 17.43 -41.05 5.46
C ASN A 310 16.75 -40.23 4.37
N VAL A 311 17.40 -40.02 3.23
CA VAL A 311 16.86 -39.26 2.10
C VAL A 311 15.59 -39.90 1.53
N GLU A 312 14.53 -39.12 1.39
CA GLU A 312 13.34 -39.52 0.63
C GLU A 312 13.60 -39.29 -0.86
N LEU A 313 13.66 -40.37 -1.64
CA LEU A 313 13.89 -40.33 -3.08
C LEU A 313 12.62 -40.76 -3.82
N GLU A 314 12.17 -39.91 -4.73
CA GLU A 314 11.06 -40.22 -5.64
C GLU A 314 11.54 -40.12 -7.09
N PHE A 315 11.50 -41.26 -7.80
CA PHE A 315 11.81 -41.31 -9.22
C PHE A 315 10.52 -41.42 -10.03
N SER A 316 10.27 -40.42 -10.89
CA SER A 316 9.17 -40.43 -11.85
C SER A 316 9.71 -40.63 -13.27
N PRO A 317 9.18 -41.60 -14.04
CA PRO A 317 9.58 -41.75 -15.44
C PRO A 317 9.11 -40.54 -16.24
N MET A 318 9.85 -40.18 -17.30
CA MET A 318 9.47 -39.05 -18.14
C MET A 318 9.66 -39.40 -19.61
N ALA A 319 8.63 -39.19 -20.42
CA ALA A 319 8.69 -39.32 -21.87
C ALA A 319 8.21 -38.03 -22.53
N SER A 320 8.74 -37.76 -23.73
CA SER A 320 8.20 -36.71 -24.60
C SER A 320 7.05 -37.29 -25.41
N ALA A 321 5.91 -36.58 -25.45
CA ALA A 321 4.75 -36.93 -26.23
C ALA A 321 4.18 -35.68 -26.91
N SER A 322 3.63 -35.83 -28.10
CA SER A 322 3.00 -34.75 -28.86
C SER A 322 1.52 -35.07 -29.07
N PHE A 323 0.67 -34.04 -29.08
CA PHE A 323 -0.76 -34.20 -29.37
C PHE A 323 -0.97 -34.44 -30.86
N VAL A 324 -1.65 -35.54 -31.20
CA VAL A 324 -1.96 -35.89 -32.61
C VAL A 324 -3.44 -35.65 -32.92
N ALA A 325 -4.34 -36.17 -32.09
CA ALA A 325 -5.79 -36.03 -32.28
C ALA A 325 -6.50 -36.05 -30.92
N LEU A 326 -7.66 -35.40 -30.86
CA LEU A 326 -8.59 -35.47 -29.74
C LEU A 326 -9.90 -36.09 -30.23
N ASN A 327 -10.33 -37.21 -29.62
CA ASN A 327 -11.50 -37.97 -30.04
C ASN A 327 -11.55 -38.25 -31.57
N GLY A 328 -10.38 -38.52 -32.17
CA GLY A 328 -10.25 -38.81 -33.60
C GLY A 328 -10.21 -37.58 -34.52
N THR A 329 -10.34 -36.36 -34.01
CA THR A 329 -10.19 -35.13 -34.80
C THR A 329 -8.77 -34.58 -34.68
N PRO A 330 -8.06 -34.27 -35.77
CA PRO A 330 -6.71 -33.69 -35.74
C PRO A 330 -6.65 -32.41 -34.89
N ILE A 331 -5.58 -32.23 -34.13
CA ILE A 331 -5.50 -31.15 -33.15
C ILE A 331 -5.44 -29.76 -33.81
N GLU A 332 -4.93 -29.69 -35.03
CA GLU A 332 -4.85 -28.49 -35.88
C GLU A 332 -6.23 -27.95 -36.27
N GLU A 333 -7.24 -28.82 -36.34
CA GLU A 333 -8.63 -28.44 -36.67
C GLU A 333 -9.39 -27.93 -35.44
N ILE A 334 -9.00 -28.38 -34.25
CA ILE A 334 -9.68 -28.04 -32.98
C ILE A 334 -9.12 -26.73 -32.41
N VAL A 335 -7.80 -26.55 -32.46
CA VAL A 335 -7.12 -25.45 -31.77
C VAL A 335 -6.49 -24.51 -32.79
N SER A 336 -7.21 -23.42 -33.07
CA SER A 336 -6.71 -22.33 -33.88
C SER A 336 -5.53 -21.60 -33.21
N GLY A 337 -4.55 -21.20 -34.02
CA GLY A 337 -3.29 -20.58 -33.57
C GLY A 337 -3.45 -19.27 -32.79
N ASP A 338 -4.60 -18.60 -32.87
CA ASP A 338 -4.90 -17.36 -32.14
C ASP A 338 -5.55 -17.58 -30.76
N ASN A 339 -5.89 -18.81 -30.40
CA ASN A 339 -6.48 -19.10 -29.09
C ASN A 339 -5.42 -18.97 -27.98
N ARG A 340 -5.72 -18.21 -26.91
CA ARG A 340 -4.82 -18.07 -25.74
C ARG A 340 -4.46 -19.40 -25.07
N SER A 341 -5.27 -20.45 -25.21
CA SER A 341 -5.03 -21.77 -24.63
C SER A 341 -4.30 -22.74 -25.56
N SER A 342 -4.00 -22.32 -26.79
CA SER A 342 -3.36 -23.16 -27.81
C SER A 342 -1.95 -23.63 -27.47
N TRP A 343 -1.30 -22.99 -26.48
CA TRP A 343 -0.01 -23.45 -26.01
C TRP A 343 -0.10 -24.89 -25.48
N ILE A 344 -1.20 -25.30 -24.84
CA ILE A 344 -1.36 -26.62 -24.20
C ILE A 344 -1.05 -27.77 -25.17
N VAL A 345 -1.51 -27.64 -26.41
CA VAL A 345 -1.45 -28.70 -27.41
C VAL A 345 -0.32 -28.52 -28.43
N ARG A 346 0.40 -27.40 -28.39
CA ARG A 346 1.51 -27.12 -29.29
C ARG A 346 2.83 -27.64 -28.73
N GLY A 347 3.53 -28.41 -29.56
CA GLY A 347 4.87 -28.95 -29.29
C GLY A 347 4.88 -30.16 -28.35
N ASP A 348 6.10 -30.60 -28.06
CA ASP A 348 6.36 -31.73 -27.18
C ASP A 348 6.01 -31.45 -25.72
N ARG A 349 5.34 -32.41 -25.10
CA ARG A 349 4.91 -32.40 -23.71
C ARG A 349 5.60 -33.53 -22.95
N ARG A 350 6.06 -33.21 -21.75
CA ARG A 350 6.60 -34.20 -20.82
C ARG A 350 5.44 -34.90 -20.13
N ILE A 351 5.34 -36.20 -20.31
CA ILE A 351 4.39 -37.07 -19.62
C ILE A 351 5.15 -37.99 -18.66
N SER A 352 4.53 -38.25 -17.52
CA SER A 352 4.97 -39.25 -16.54
C SER A 352 3.82 -40.21 -16.30
N TRP A 353 4.12 -41.40 -15.80
CA TRP A 353 3.14 -42.40 -15.42
C TRP A 353 3.57 -43.08 -14.13
N LEU A 354 2.58 -43.55 -13.39
CA LEU A 354 2.75 -44.33 -12.18
C LEU A 354 2.10 -45.70 -12.41
N GLU A 355 2.66 -46.72 -11.79
CA GLU A 355 2.10 -48.07 -11.84
C GLU A 355 0.76 -48.17 -11.08
N LYS A 356 0.56 -47.29 -10.09
CA LYS A 356 -0.69 -47.15 -9.34
C LYS A 356 -1.11 -45.68 -9.27
N PRO A 357 -2.41 -45.36 -9.38
CA PRO A 357 -2.90 -44.00 -9.21
C PRO A 357 -2.66 -43.50 -7.78
N ASN A 358 -2.24 -42.24 -7.64
CA ASN A 358 -2.16 -41.57 -6.34
C ASN A 358 -3.57 -41.39 -5.74
N GLN A 359 -3.65 -41.31 -4.40
CA GLN A 359 -4.92 -41.13 -3.68
C GLN A 359 -5.71 -39.90 -4.17
N ASP A 360 -5.00 -38.84 -4.57
CA ASP A 360 -5.59 -37.59 -5.06
C ASP A 360 -6.00 -37.62 -6.54
N ASN A 361 -5.66 -38.68 -7.28
CA ASN A 361 -6.02 -38.85 -8.70
C ASN A 361 -6.46 -40.29 -9.02
N PRO A 362 -7.61 -40.74 -8.47
CA PRO A 362 -8.10 -42.09 -8.69
C PRO A 362 -8.64 -42.28 -10.12
N ILE A 363 -8.43 -43.48 -10.67
CA ILE A 363 -9.05 -43.87 -11.94
C ILE A 363 -10.53 -44.13 -11.68
N VAL A 364 -11.39 -43.17 -12.05
CA VAL A 364 -12.84 -43.23 -11.82
C VAL A 364 -13.59 -44.06 -12.87
N ARG A 365 -13.08 -44.12 -14.09
CA ARG A 365 -13.55 -44.94 -15.22
C ARG A 365 -12.38 -45.14 -16.19
N GLY A 366 -12.31 -46.31 -16.79
CA GLY A 366 -11.30 -46.70 -17.77
C GLY A 366 -11.69 -48.02 -18.40
#